data_AF-A0A367Z4L2-F1
#
_entry.id   AF-A0A367Z4L2-F1
#
_cell.length_a   1.000
_cell.length_b   1.000
_cell.length_c   1.000
_cell.angle_alpha   90.00
_cell.angle_beta   90.00
_cell.angle_gamma   90.00
#
_symmetry.space_group_name_H-M   'P 1'
#
loop_
_entity.id
_entity.type
_entity.pdbx_description
1 polymer ?
#
loop_
_entity_poly.entity_id
_entity_poly.type
_entity_poly.pdbx_seq_one_letter_code
_entity_poly.pdbx_strand_id
1 'polypeptide(L)'
;MKSEFKEFLSFAGKAAVVQTITYFVFGLVMSNLFGYGKLFQQEVIRDFMRPIDSPSTFFGPLLQPIRGLLFAVGLWPIRKTILESKRGWLILWGIFIIFGILGTPAAAPSSLEGVIYSKLPLWYHLIGLPEMVLQTLAFSLILVWWEKRRYQAQPLWTSTLWADTLKAVMIACFAYMGYAVGSILSAVIAKVNIDVESAAADWKTQMMFVVAFVFNVIFILIVGKRLSTHKINLGQVFLLFWFVDTIVPLAYQLIFTSPMPLLLAILIGFFPALVITISMHIGYRKTAGAS
;
A
#
# COMPACT_ATOMS: atom_id res chain seq x y z
N MET A 1 27.98 -11.87 -3.94
CA MET A 1 26.89 -11.54 -4.89
C MET A 1 25.50 -12.01 -4.43
N LYS A 2 25.25 -13.32 -4.22
CA LYS A 2 23.90 -13.80 -3.83
C LYS A 2 23.40 -13.29 -2.47
N SER A 3 24.30 -12.99 -1.52
CA SER A 3 23.93 -12.43 -0.21
C SER A 3 23.51 -10.96 -0.29
N GLU A 4 24.34 -10.10 -0.91
CA GLU A 4 24.04 -8.67 -1.04
C GLU A 4 22.76 -8.40 -1.83
N PHE A 5 22.50 -9.18 -2.89
CA PHE A 5 21.26 -9.05 -3.65
C PHE A 5 20.02 -9.42 -2.81
N LYS A 6 20.15 -10.42 -1.92
CA LYS A 6 19.08 -10.80 -0.99
C LYS A 6 18.85 -9.74 0.08
N GLU A 7 19.91 -9.12 0.58
CA GLU A 7 19.81 -7.98 1.51
C GLU A 7 19.16 -6.77 0.84
N PHE A 8 19.54 -6.47 -0.40
CA PHE A 8 18.93 -5.40 -1.19
C PHE A 8 17.44 -5.64 -1.40
N LEU A 9 17.05 -6.83 -1.84
CA LEU A 9 15.63 -7.19 -2.01
C LEU A 9 14.84 -7.08 -0.71
N SER A 10 15.44 -7.48 0.42
CA SER A 10 14.83 -7.33 1.74
C SER A 10 14.63 -5.86 2.11
N PHE A 11 15.64 -5.02 1.91
CA PHE A 11 15.57 -3.58 2.17
C PHE A 11 14.54 -2.91 1.25
N ALA A 12 14.56 -3.23 -0.04
CA ALA A 12 13.64 -2.70 -1.03
C ALA A 12 12.19 -3.07 -0.76
N GLY A 13 11.92 -4.33 -0.37
CA GLY A 13 10.59 -4.75 0.05
C GLY A 13 10.07 -3.96 1.25
N LYS A 14 10.91 -3.69 2.26
CA LYS A 14 10.51 -2.87 3.42
C LYS A 14 10.26 -1.42 3.02
N ALA A 15 11.13 -0.83 2.21
CA ALA A 15 10.94 0.53 1.71
C ALA A 15 9.63 0.68 0.92
N ALA A 16 9.31 -0.29 0.04
CA ALA A 16 8.03 -0.35 -0.67
C ALA A 16 6.82 -0.39 0.28
N VAL A 17 6.88 -1.24 1.31
CA VAL A 17 5.80 -1.38 2.31
C VAL A 17 5.63 -0.11 3.13
N VAL A 18 6.71 0.42 3.70
CA VAL A 18 6.67 1.61 4.55
C VAL A 18 6.20 2.82 3.73
N GLN A 19 6.65 2.96 2.48
CA GLN A 19 6.19 4.02 1.59
C GLN A 19 4.68 3.92 1.33
N THR A 20 4.21 2.73 0.99
CA THR A 20 2.79 2.51 0.67
C THR A 20 1.90 2.80 1.88
N ILE A 21 2.27 2.28 3.06
CA ILE A 21 1.50 2.48 4.29
C ILE A 21 1.48 3.95 4.69
N THR A 22 2.64 4.59 4.74
CA THR A 22 2.72 6.00 5.17
C THR A 22 2.01 6.92 4.19
N TYR A 23 2.16 6.71 2.88
CA TYR A 23 1.41 7.45 1.87
C TYR A 23 -0.10 7.28 2.04
N PHE A 24 -0.56 6.04 2.21
CA PHE A 24 -2.00 5.76 2.33
C PHE A 24 -2.59 6.37 3.59
N VAL A 25 -1.93 6.21 4.75
CA VAL A 25 -2.39 6.76 6.02
C VAL A 25 -2.43 8.28 6.00
N PHE A 26 -1.35 8.94 5.58
CA PHE A 26 -1.31 10.40 5.53
C PHE A 26 -2.22 10.96 4.44
N GLY A 27 -2.30 10.31 3.29
CA GLY A 27 -3.20 10.69 2.21
C GLY A 27 -4.67 10.64 2.66
N LEU A 28 -5.09 9.59 3.36
CA LEU A 28 -6.45 9.51 3.91
C LEU A 28 -6.69 10.58 4.98
N VAL A 29 -5.77 10.72 5.94
CA VAL A 29 -5.93 11.68 7.04
C VAL A 29 -6.00 13.11 6.49
N MET A 30 -5.06 13.50 5.63
CA MET A 30 -4.96 14.86 5.12
C MET A 30 -6.03 15.17 4.07
N SER A 31 -6.44 14.19 3.26
CA SER A 31 -7.58 14.34 2.35
C SER A 31 -8.86 14.69 3.10
N ASN A 32 -9.11 14.05 4.25
CA ASN A 32 -10.25 14.36 5.10
C ASN A 32 -10.10 15.70 5.84
N LEU A 33 -8.90 16.01 6.35
CA LEU A 33 -8.65 17.26 7.07
C LEU A 33 -8.73 18.50 6.16
N PHE A 34 -8.24 18.40 4.93
CA PHE A 34 -8.17 19.53 3.99
C PHE A 34 -9.26 19.51 2.92
N GLY A 35 -10.10 18.47 2.86
CA GLY A 35 -11.23 18.39 1.95
C GLY A 35 -10.82 18.39 0.47
N TYR A 36 -9.96 17.45 0.07
CA TYR A 36 -9.34 17.44 -1.27
C TYR A 36 -10.33 17.44 -2.43
N GLY A 37 -11.53 16.86 -2.26
CA GLY A 37 -12.58 16.90 -3.29
C GLY A 37 -12.96 18.32 -3.70
N LYS A 38 -13.06 19.26 -2.76
CA LYS A 38 -13.33 20.67 -3.07
C LYS A 38 -12.07 21.43 -3.46
N LEU A 39 -10.95 21.11 -2.80
CA LEU A 39 -9.68 21.80 -3.00
C LEU A 39 -9.15 21.65 -4.43
N PHE A 40 -9.21 20.44 -4.99
CA PHE A 40 -8.68 20.16 -6.34
C PHE A 40 -9.59 20.65 -7.47
N GLN A 41 -10.81 21.08 -7.15
CA GLN A 41 -11.75 21.63 -8.13
C GLN A 41 -11.65 23.16 -8.27
N GLN A 42 -10.91 23.84 -7.39
CA GLN A 42 -10.71 25.29 -7.50
C GLN A 42 -9.96 25.64 -8.79
N GLU A 43 -10.32 26.74 -9.44
CA GLU A 43 -9.89 27.11 -10.81
C GLU A 43 -8.41 26.84 -11.09
N VAL A 44 -7.52 27.53 -10.37
CA VAL A 44 -6.07 27.47 -10.58
C VAL A 44 -5.48 26.10 -10.20
N ILE A 45 -6.10 25.39 -9.26
CA ILE A 45 -5.63 24.08 -8.79
C ILE A 45 -6.07 22.98 -9.76
N ARG A 46 -7.28 23.06 -10.32
CA ARG A 46 -7.83 22.08 -11.27
C ARG A 46 -7.04 22.02 -12.59
N ASP A 47 -6.43 23.13 -12.99
CA ASP A 47 -5.57 23.19 -14.17
C ASP A 47 -4.23 22.44 -13.95
N PHE A 48 -3.84 22.23 -12.68
CA PHE A 48 -2.60 21.57 -12.29
C PHE A 48 -2.83 20.13 -11.77
N MET A 49 -3.82 19.95 -10.89
CA MET A 49 -4.18 18.70 -10.25
C MET A 49 -5.36 18.05 -10.97
N ARG A 50 -5.29 16.72 -11.10
CA ARG A 50 -6.46 15.96 -11.54
C ARG A 50 -7.49 15.90 -10.40
N PRO A 51 -8.80 15.88 -10.72
CA PRO A 51 -9.84 15.64 -9.75
C PRO A 51 -9.58 14.35 -8.97
N ILE A 52 -9.93 14.34 -7.68
CA ILE A 52 -9.71 13.17 -6.82
C ILE A 52 -10.48 11.95 -7.35
N ASP A 53 -11.62 12.20 -8.00
CA ASP A 53 -12.52 11.19 -8.57
C ASP A 53 -12.09 10.73 -9.97
N SER A 54 -10.97 11.25 -10.50
CA SER A 54 -10.50 10.83 -11.83
C SER A 54 -10.00 9.38 -11.81
N PRO A 55 -10.29 8.57 -12.85
CA PRO A 55 -9.79 7.19 -12.97
C PRO A 55 -8.27 7.07 -12.87
N SER A 56 -7.55 8.12 -13.27
CA SER A 56 -6.09 8.18 -13.14
C SER A 56 -5.59 8.40 -11.71
N THR A 57 -6.35 9.12 -10.88
CA THR A 57 -6.00 9.38 -9.47
C THR A 57 -6.08 8.09 -8.64
N PHE A 58 -6.94 7.15 -9.06
CA PHE A 58 -7.03 5.81 -8.49
C PHE A 58 -5.71 5.01 -8.61
N PHE A 59 -4.89 5.28 -9.64
CA PHE A 59 -3.57 4.64 -9.76
C PHE A 59 -2.52 5.24 -8.80
N GLY A 60 -2.81 6.36 -8.13
CA GLY A 60 -1.89 7.03 -7.21
C GLY A 60 -1.37 6.09 -6.12
N PRO A 61 -2.23 5.43 -5.33
CA PRO A 61 -1.83 4.41 -4.36
C PRO A 61 -1.09 3.21 -4.98
N LEU A 62 -1.45 2.82 -6.21
CA LEU A 62 -0.86 1.66 -6.90
C LEU A 62 0.60 1.90 -7.33
N LEU A 63 1.00 3.16 -7.52
CA LEU A 63 2.39 3.52 -7.86
C LEU A 63 3.29 3.64 -6.62
N GLN A 64 2.74 3.60 -5.40
CA GLN A 64 3.54 3.78 -4.18
C GLN A 64 4.54 2.67 -3.89
N PRO A 65 4.22 1.38 -4.12
CA PRO A 65 5.23 0.33 -4.01
C PRO A 65 6.41 0.58 -4.95
N ILE A 66 6.15 1.00 -6.19
CA ILE A 66 7.19 1.34 -7.17
C ILE A 66 8.04 2.50 -6.66
N ARG A 67 7.40 3.54 -6.11
CA ARG A 67 8.11 4.69 -5.52
C ARG A 67 9.00 4.27 -4.34
N GLY A 68 8.52 3.39 -3.47
CA GLY A 68 9.33 2.88 -2.37
C GLY A 68 10.49 2.00 -2.84
N LEU A 69 10.34 1.26 -3.94
CA LEU A 69 11.46 0.57 -4.59
C LEU A 69 12.50 1.55 -5.17
N LEU A 70 12.06 2.64 -5.79
CA LEU A 70 12.97 3.70 -6.27
C LEU A 70 13.73 4.36 -5.11
N PHE A 71 13.06 4.63 -4.00
CA PHE A 71 13.74 5.09 -2.78
C PHE A 71 14.77 4.07 -2.30
N ALA A 72 14.46 2.78 -2.34
CA ALA A 72 15.42 1.76 -1.95
C ALA A 72 16.69 1.78 -2.80
N VAL A 73 16.55 1.97 -4.13
CA VAL A 73 17.69 2.11 -5.04
C VAL A 73 18.57 3.31 -4.65
N GLY A 74 17.96 4.48 -4.42
CA GLY A 74 18.69 5.69 -4.05
C GLY A 74 19.32 5.65 -2.64
N LEU A 75 18.67 4.97 -1.71
CA LEU A 75 19.13 4.87 -0.31
C LEU A 75 20.14 3.74 -0.09
N TRP A 76 20.16 2.73 -0.95
CA TRP A 76 21.03 1.56 -0.80
C TRP A 76 22.53 1.89 -0.65
N PRO A 77 23.11 2.83 -1.45
CA PRO A 77 24.52 3.20 -1.32
C PRO A 77 24.84 3.87 0.02
N ILE A 78 23.91 4.65 0.55
CA ILE A 78 24.07 5.42 1.80
C ILE A 78 23.48 4.72 3.03
N ARG A 79 23.00 3.47 2.87
CA ARG A 79 22.28 2.74 3.92
C ARG A 79 23.11 2.60 5.19
N LYS A 80 24.41 2.32 5.07
CA LYS A 80 25.30 2.12 6.22
C LYS A 80 25.41 3.38 7.06
N THR A 81 25.66 4.52 6.42
CA THR A 81 25.70 5.85 7.06
C THR A 81 24.40 6.17 7.81
N ILE A 82 23.25 5.86 7.21
CA ILE A 82 21.94 6.04 7.84
C ILE A 82 21.78 5.10 9.04
N LEU A 83 22.14 3.82 8.92
CA LEU A 83 21.90 2.83 9.96
C LEU A 83 22.88 2.90 11.13
N GLU A 84 24.13 3.28 10.89
CA GLU A 84 25.17 3.42 11.92
C GLU A 84 24.98 4.71 12.75
N SER A 85 24.43 5.77 12.15
CA SER A 85 24.15 7.01 12.87
C SER A 85 23.03 6.86 13.88
N LYS A 86 23.22 7.33 15.12
CA LYS A 86 22.16 7.38 16.15
C LYS A 86 20.91 8.12 15.67
N ARG A 87 21.09 9.19 14.87
CA ARG A 87 20.03 10.02 14.28
C ARG A 87 19.79 9.72 12.79
N GLY A 88 20.01 8.48 12.35
CA GLY A 88 19.80 8.05 10.97
C GLY A 88 18.46 8.46 10.34
N TRP A 89 17.38 8.41 11.10
CA TRP A 89 16.05 8.83 10.65
C TRP A 89 16.01 10.33 10.30
N LEU A 90 16.79 11.17 10.99
CA LEU A 90 16.87 12.60 10.73
C LEU A 90 17.70 12.89 9.47
N ILE A 91 18.75 12.11 9.23
CA ILE A 91 19.54 12.17 7.98
C ILE A 91 18.63 11.83 6.80
N LEU A 92 17.91 10.70 6.90
CA LEU A 92 16.99 10.26 5.85
C LEU A 92 15.87 11.28 5.60
N TRP A 93 15.26 11.79 6.67
CA TRP A 93 14.21 12.80 6.56
C TRP A 93 14.73 14.12 5.99
N GLY A 94 15.92 14.55 6.39
CA GLY A 94 16.58 15.73 5.85
C GLY A 94 16.83 15.62 4.34
N ILE A 95 17.20 14.43 3.85
CA ILE A 95 17.32 14.18 2.40
C ILE A 95 15.97 14.40 1.70
N PHE A 96 14.87 13.89 2.26
CA PHE A 96 13.54 14.10 1.69
C PHE A 96 13.13 15.57 1.72
N ILE A 97 13.35 16.29 2.83
CA ILE A 97 13.01 17.71 2.91
C ILE A 97 13.80 18.52 1.88
N ILE A 98 15.13 18.37 1.87
CA ILE A 98 16.01 19.23 1.08
C ILE A 98 15.88 18.90 -0.41
N PHE A 99 16.01 17.63 -0.79
CA PHE A 99 16.05 17.23 -2.20
C PHE A 99 14.70 16.81 -2.76
N GLY A 100 13.83 16.24 -1.91
CA GLY A 100 12.54 15.70 -2.35
C GLY A 100 11.39 16.71 -2.34
N ILE A 101 11.40 17.66 -1.40
CA ILE A 101 10.31 18.63 -1.21
C ILE A 101 10.74 20.02 -1.65
N LEU A 102 11.73 20.62 -0.98
CA LEU A 102 12.07 22.03 -1.19
C LEU A 102 12.89 22.24 -2.48
N GLY A 103 13.90 21.41 -2.71
CA GLY A 103 14.85 21.52 -3.82
C GLY A 103 14.57 20.58 -4.99
N THR A 104 13.33 20.10 -5.17
CA THR A 104 13.01 19.28 -6.33
C THR A 104 13.15 20.11 -7.63
N PRO A 105 13.83 19.59 -8.68
CA PRO A 105 14.06 20.35 -9.91
C PRO A 105 12.80 20.62 -10.74
N ALA A 106 11.71 19.91 -10.47
CA ALA A 106 10.43 20.15 -11.12
C ALA A 106 9.63 21.21 -10.34
N ALA A 107 8.79 21.98 -11.03
CA ALA A 107 7.86 22.94 -10.44
C ALA A 107 6.69 22.26 -9.69
N ALA A 108 7.03 21.41 -8.72
CA ALA A 108 6.10 20.67 -7.88
C ALA A 108 5.52 21.57 -6.78
N PRO A 109 4.30 21.30 -6.29
CA PRO A 109 3.74 22.01 -5.15
C PRO A 109 4.69 21.98 -3.95
N SER A 110 4.74 23.10 -3.24
CA SER A 110 5.61 23.34 -2.09
C SER A 110 7.14 23.34 -2.32
N SER A 111 7.63 23.18 -3.56
CA SER A 111 9.05 23.36 -3.88
C SER A 111 9.40 24.81 -4.21
N LEU A 112 10.69 25.16 -4.14
CA LEU A 112 11.18 26.48 -4.55
C LEU A 112 10.82 26.77 -6.02
N GLU A 113 11.07 25.79 -6.89
CA GLU A 113 10.70 25.86 -8.32
C GLU A 113 9.19 26.02 -8.50
N GLY A 114 8.38 25.34 -7.70
CA GLY A 114 6.92 25.48 -7.73
C GLY A 114 6.46 26.88 -7.33
N VAL A 115 7.06 27.47 -6.29
CA VAL A 115 6.72 28.83 -5.85
C VAL A 115 7.06 29.87 -6.93
N ILE A 116 8.17 29.67 -7.66
CA ILE A 116 8.65 30.63 -8.65
C ILE A 116 7.94 30.47 -10.01
N TYR A 117 7.77 29.22 -10.47
CA TYR A 117 7.39 28.94 -11.85
C TYR A 117 5.95 28.42 -12.04
N SER A 118 5.24 28.09 -10.96
CA SER A 118 3.84 27.67 -11.06
C SER A 118 2.88 28.85 -10.87
N LYS A 119 1.65 28.69 -11.37
CA LYS A 119 0.56 29.63 -11.12
C LYS A 119 -0.16 29.36 -9.78
N LEU A 120 0.26 28.34 -9.02
CA LEU A 120 -0.41 27.93 -7.80
C LEU A 120 -0.28 29.03 -6.73
N PRO A 121 -1.33 29.28 -5.95
CA PRO A 121 -1.29 30.32 -4.93
C PRO A 121 -0.40 29.89 -3.76
N LEU A 122 0.30 30.84 -3.13
CA LEU A 122 1.24 30.57 -2.02
C LEU A 122 0.63 29.76 -0.88
N TRP A 123 -0.64 30.01 -0.54
CA TRP A 123 -1.31 29.26 0.52
C TRP A 123 -1.44 27.76 0.18
N TYR A 124 -1.54 27.40 -1.10
CA TYR A 124 -1.61 26.01 -1.54
C TYR A 124 -0.26 25.31 -1.39
N HIS A 125 0.84 26.03 -1.64
CA HIS A 125 2.18 25.53 -1.29
C HIS A 125 2.32 25.28 0.22
N LEU A 126 1.69 26.10 1.06
CA LEU A 126 1.77 25.95 2.51
C LEU A 126 0.88 24.83 3.06
N ILE A 127 -0.33 24.64 2.53
CA ILE A 127 -1.28 23.64 3.04
C ILE A 127 -0.86 22.20 2.71
N GLY A 128 -0.13 21.99 1.61
CA GLY A 128 0.39 20.67 1.23
C GLY A 128 1.64 20.23 2.01
N LEU A 129 2.38 21.17 2.61
CA LEU A 129 3.62 20.88 3.34
C LEU A 129 3.43 19.92 4.53
N PRO A 130 2.44 20.11 5.42
CA PRO A 130 2.23 19.21 6.54
C PRO A 130 2.10 17.74 6.13
N GLU A 131 1.35 17.44 5.07
CA GLU A 131 1.21 16.06 4.58
C GLU A 131 2.56 15.50 4.14
N MET A 132 3.27 16.20 3.25
CA MET A 132 4.54 15.71 2.69
C MET A 132 5.63 15.57 3.75
N VAL A 133 5.72 16.54 4.67
CA VAL A 133 6.72 16.56 5.74
C VAL A 133 6.45 15.46 6.76
N LEU A 134 5.19 15.28 7.17
CA LEU A 134 4.83 14.25 8.15
C LEU A 134 4.88 12.84 7.56
N GLN A 135 4.45 12.67 6.30
CA GLN A 135 4.53 11.38 5.61
C GLN A 135 5.99 10.93 5.46
N THR A 136 6.88 11.81 4.99
CA THR A 136 8.31 11.49 4.83
C THR A 136 9.03 11.33 6.18
N LEU A 137 8.60 12.04 7.22
CA LEU A 137 9.08 11.84 8.59
C LEU A 137 8.69 10.44 9.10
N ALA A 138 7.41 10.08 8.96
CA ALA A 138 6.92 8.76 9.36
C ALA A 138 7.64 7.65 8.60
N PHE A 139 7.82 7.81 7.28
CA PHE A 139 8.61 6.88 6.47
C PHE A 139 10.02 6.71 7.04
N SER A 140 10.69 7.82 7.33
CA SER A 140 12.08 7.81 7.80
C SER A 140 12.23 7.18 9.18
N LEU A 141 11.31 7.49 10.10
CA LEU A 141 11.27 6.90 11.43
C LEU A 141 11.03 5.39 11.35
N ILE A 142 9.98 4.96 10.65
CA ILE A 142 9.58 3.55 10.58
C ILE A 142 10.66 2.72 9.87
N LEU A 143 11.18 3.18 8.73
CA LEU A 143 12.16 2.42 7.96
C LEU A 143 13.48 2.26 8.74
N VAL A 144 14.01 3.35 9.31
CA VAL A 144 15.27 3.30 10.08
C VAL A 144 15.10 2.49 11.36
N TRP A 145 13.97 2.65 12.06
CA TRP A 145 13.67 1.82 13.23
C TRP A 145 13.60 0.33 12.87
N TRP A 146 12.92 -0.02 11.78
CA TRP A 146 12.79 -1.40 11.33
C TRP A 146 14.14 -2.00 10.94
N GLU A 147 14.98 -1.26 10.22
CA GLU A 147 16.30 -1.76 9.83
C GLU A 147 17.30 -1.81 10.99
N LYS A 148 17.30 -0.83 11.91
CA LYS A 148 18.18 -0.90 13.09
C LYS A 148 17.89 -2.09 13.98
N ARG A 149 16.62 -2.47 14.10
CA ARG A 149 16.20 -3.68 14.83
C ARG A 149 16.77 -4.98 14.22
N ARG A 150 17.14 -4.97 12.94
CA ARG A 150 17.85 -6.06 12.25
C ARG A 150 19.37 -5.90 12.31
N TYR A 151 19.87 -4.66 12.27
CA TYR A 151 21.32 -4.36 12.28
C TYR A 151 21.98 -4.63 13.64
N GLN A 152 21.27 -4.37 14.74
CA GLN A 152 21.78 -4.62 16.10
C GLN A 152 21.52 -6.05 16.61
N ALA A 153 20.75 -6.86 15.88
CA ALA A 153 20.40 -8.20 16.31
C ALA A 153 20.64 -9.24 15.21
N GLN A 154 21.74 -10.01 15.36
CA GLN A 154 21.75 -11.42 14.97
C GLN A 154 22.51 -12.24 16.01
N PRO A 155 22.11 -13.50 16.30
CA PRO A 155 20.82 -14.13 16.07
C PRO A 155 20.27 -14.70 17.39
N LEU A 156 19.04 -14.36 17.79
CA LEU A 156 18.19 -15.24 18.60
C LEU A 156 16.79 -14.63 18.68
N TRP A 157 15.80 -15.43 18.29
CA TRP A 157 14.36 -15.18 18.43
C TRP A 157 13.76 -14.08 17.54
N THR A 158 13.51 -14.42 16.28
CA THR A 158 12.33 -13.89 15.61
C THR A 158 11.10 -14.38 16.38
N SER A 159 10.36 -13.49 17.04
CA SER A 159 8.95 -13.78 17.34
C SER A 159 8.27 -14.00 15.99
N THR A 160 8.06 -15.28 15.65
CA THR A 160 7.43 -15.73 14.40
C THR A 160 6.14 -14.97 14.14
N LEU A 161 5.40 -14.66 15.22
CA LEU A 161 4.17 -13.89 15.18
C LEU A 161 4.30 -12.53 14.48
N TRP A 162 5.30 -11.70 14.80
CA TRP A 162 5.40 -10.37 14.17
C TRP A 162 5.81 -10.41 12.70
N ALA A 163 6.72 -11.32 12.35
CA ALA A 163 7.13 -11.52 10.97
C ALA A 163 6.00 -12.11 10.12
N ASP A 164 5.23 -13.04 10.70
CA ASP A 164 4.08 -13.66 10.05
C ASP A 164 2.92 -12.67 9.91
N THR A 165 2.65 -11.84 10.92
CA THR A 165 1.63 -10.77 10.83
C THR A 165 2.00 -9.77 9.74
N LEU A 166 3.26 -9.33 9.65
CA LEU A 166 3.69 -8.41 8.58
C LEU A 166 3.56 -9.04 7.19
N LYS A 167 3.95 -10.32 7.03
CA LYS A 167 3.74 -11.04 5.76
C LYS A 167 2.26 -11.16 5.41
N ALA A 168 1.40 -11.47 6.39
CA ALA A 168 -0.04 -11.58 6.17
C ALA A 168 -0.66 -10.25 5.75
N VAL A 169 -0.28 -9.15 6.41
CA VAL A 169 -0.69 -7.79 6.03
C VAL A 169 -0.24 -7.47 4.61
N MET A 170 1.01 -7.76 4.25
CA MET A 170 1.50 -7.54 2.89
C MET A 170 0.72 -8.33 1.85
N ILE A 171 0.50 -9.63 2.09
CA ILE A 171 -0.25 -10.50 1.15
C ILE A 171 -1.69 -10.03 1.02
N ALA A 172 -2.34 -9.61 2.11
CA ALA A 172 -3.68 -9.03 2.08
C ALA A 172 -3.73 -7.70 1.31
N CYS A 173 -2.69 -6.86 1.41
CA CYS A 173 -2.59 -5.64 0.60
C CYS A 173 -2.43 -5.95 -0.90
N PHE A 174 -1.67 -6.99 -1.25
CA PHE A 174 -1.60 -7.45 -2.64
C PHE A 174 -2.95 -8.03 -3.12
N ALA A 175 -3.64 -8.78 -2.26
CA ALA A 175 -4.97 -9.31 -2.54
C ALA A 175 -6.01 -8.20 -2.78
N TYR A 176 -5.93 -7.10 -2.03
CA TYR A 176 -6.77 -5.92 -2.22
C TYR A 176 -6.72 -5.39 -3.66
N MET A 177 -5.57 -5.46 -4.34
CA MET A 177 -5.48 -5.10 -5.76
C MET A 177 -6.27 -6.07 -6.66
N GLY A 178 -6.34 -7.35 -6.28
CA GLY A 178 -7.16 -8.36 -6.96
C GLY A 178 -8.65 -8.00 -6.93
N TYR A 179 -9.15 -7.48 -5.81
CA TYR A 179 -10.54 -7.00 -5.70
C TYR A 179 -10.85 -5.87 -6.69
N ALA A 180 -9.92 -4.93 -6.88
CA ALA A 180 -10.08 -3.85 -7.85
C ALA A 180 -10.12 -4.38 -9.30
N VAL A 181 -9.27 -5.35 -9.63
CA VAL A 181 -9.29 -6.00 -10.95
C VAL A 181 -10.61 -6.75 -11.18
N GLY A 182 -11.05 -7.52 -10.19
CA GLY A 182 -12.29 -8.29 -10.24
C GLY A 182 -13.53 -7.40 -10.35
N SER A 183 -13.58 -6.26 -9.65
CA SER A 183 -14.71 -5.33 -9.71
C SER A 183 -14.80 -4.61 -11.06
N ILE A 184 -13.68 -4.16 -11.62
CA ILE A 184 -13.64 -3.53 -12.95
C ILE A 184 -14.12 -4.53 -14.02
N LEU A 185 -13.62 -5.77 -14.00
CA LEU A 185 -14.04 -6.80 -14.96
C LEU A 185 -15.51 -7.16 -14.80
N SER A 186 -16.00 -7.27 -13.56
CA SER A 186 -17.42 -7.53 -13.28
C SER A 186 -18.31 -6.44 -13.86
N ALA A 187 -17.91 -5.19 -13.73
CA ALA A 187 -18.67 -4.07 -14.27
C ALA A 187 -18.67 -4.02 -15.80
N VAL A 188 -17.55 -4.35 -16.45
CA VAL A 188 -17.48 -4.50 -17.91
C VAL A 188 -18.41 -5.62 -18.40
N ILE A 189 -18.41 -6.78 -17.73
CA ILE A 189 -19.27 -7.92 -18.07
C ILE A 189 -20.75 -7.58 -17.89
N ALA A 190 -21.09 -6.87 -16.81
CA ALA A 190 -22.45 -6.45 -16.53
C ALA A 190 -22.95 -5.32 -17.47
N LYS A 191 -22.08 -4.77 -18.32
CA LYS A 191 -22.34 -3.60 -19.18
C LYS A 191 -22.95 -2.42 -18.40
N VAL A 192 -22.63 -2.31 -17.12
CA VAL A 192 -23.09 -1.22 -16.27
C VAL A 192 -22.19 -0.04 -16.53
N ASN A 193 -22.78 1.11 -16.84
CA ASN A 193 -22.03 2.35 -16.91
C ASN A 193 -21.57 2.68 -15.50
N ILE A 194 -20.28 2.49 -15.22
CA ILE A 194 -19.75 2.70 -13.88
C ILE A 194 -19.74 4.20 -13.67
N ASP A 195 -20.70 4.69 -12.90
CA ASP A 195 -20.58 5.98 -12.28
C ASP A 195 -19.56 5.84 -11.13
N VAL A 196 -18.28 5.89 -11.52
CA VAL A 196 -17.12 5.73 -10.62
C VAL A 196 -17.17 6.76 -9.50
N GLU A 197 -17.78 7.93 -9.76
CA GLU A 197 -18.00 9.03 -8.82
C GLU A 197 -18.92 8.59 -7.67
N SER A 198 -20.09 8.03 -8.00
CA SER A 198 -21.05 7.56 -6.99
C SER A 198 -20.56 6.34 -6.19
N ALA A 199 -19.86 5.41 -6.85
CA ALA A 199 -19.40 4.16 -6.24
C ALA A 199 -18.16 4.34 -5.36
N ALA A 200 -17.27 5.30 -5.69
CA ALA A 200 -16.09 5.61 -4.90
C ALA A 200 -16.43 6.48 -3.67
N ALA A 201 -17.45 7.34 -3.75
CA ALA A 201 -17.90 8.16 -2.62
C ALA A 201 -18.75 7.37 -1.60
N ASP A 202 -19.27 6.21 -1.97
CA ASP A 202 -20.04 5.37 -1.05
C ASP A 202 -19.11 4.66 -0.05
N TRP A 203 -19.01 5.25 1.14
CA TRP A 203 -18.24 4.71 2.25
C TRP A 203 -18.65 3.27 2.60
N LYS A 204 -19.91 2.88 2.37
CA LYS A 204 -20.37 1.51 2.62
C LYS A 204 -19.72 0.53 1.65
N THR A 205 -19.63 0.88 0.38
CA THR A 205 -18.97 0.08 -0.65
C THR A 205 -17.46 0.00 -0.43
N GLN A 206 -16.81 1.09 0.00
CA GLN A 206 -15.38 1.04 0.36
C GLN A 206 -15.12 0.15 1.59
N MET A 207 -15.97 0.26 2.61
CA MET A 207 -15.83 -0.50 3.85
C MET A 207 -15.97 -2.01 3.64
N MET A 208 -16.72 -2.46 2.61
CA MET A 208 -16.78 -3.87 2.21
C MET A 208 -15.40 -4.47 1.95
N PHE A 209 -14.55 -3.77 1.20
CA PHE A 209 -13.21 -4.25 0.86
C PHE A 209 -12.23 -4.12 2.03
N VAL A 210 -12.45 -3.16 2.93
CA VAL A 210 -11.70 -3.06 4.19
C VAL A 210 -12.02 -4.24 5.10
N VAL A 211 -13.30 -4.62 5.22
CA VAL A 211 -13.71 -5.82 5.97
C VAL A 211 -13.07 -7.06 5.34
N ALA A 212 -13.16 -7.21 4.02
CA ALA A 212 -12.52 -8.31 3.31
C ALA A 212 -10.98 -8.36 3.54
N PHE A 213 -10.32 -7.21 3.57
CA PHE A 213 -8.89 -7.10 3.91
C PHE A 213 -8.60 -7.62 5.33
N VAL A 214 -9.37 -7.23 6.33
CA VAL A 214 -9.19 -7.68 7.72
C VAL A 214 -9.37 -9.20 7.83
N PHE A 215 -10.42 -9.75 7.19
CA PHE A 215 -10.63 -11.19 7.12
C PHE A 215 -9.44 -11.89 6.46
N ASN A 216 -8.93 -11.36 5.35
CA ASN A 216 -7.76 -11.91 4.69
C ASN A 216 -6.52 -11.93 5.58
N VAL A 217 -6.22 -10.85 6.31
CA VAL A 217 -5.09 -10.84 7.26
C VAL A 217 -5.22 -11.95 8.30
N ILE A 218 -6.42 -12.11 8.89
CA ILE A 218 -6.70 -13.15 9.89
C ILE A 218 -6.53 -14.55 9.30
N PHE A 219 -7.15 -14.81 8.14
CA PHE A 219 -7.10 -16.12 7.49
C PHE A 219 -5.68 -16.46 7.00
N ILE A 220 -4.91 -15.50 6.48
CA ILE A 220 -3.52 -15.72 6.07
C ILE A 220 -2.65 -16.08 7.28
N LEU A 221 -2.88 -15.48 8.45
CA LEU A 221 -2.18 -15.85 9.68
C LEU A 221 -2.49 -17.29 10.13
N ILE A 222 -3.76 -17.71 10.04
CA ILE A 222 -4.21 -19.05 10.43
C ILE A 222 -3.69 -20.10 9.43
N VAL A 223 -3.85 -19.85 8.14
CA VAL A 223 -3.47 -20.78 7.05
C VAL A 223 -1.96 -20.83 6.88
N GLY A 224 -1.25 -19.71 7.04
CA GLY A 224 0.22 -19.66 6.96
C GLY A 224 0.89 -20.59 7.98
N LYS A 225 0.36 -20.67 9.20
CA LYS A 225 0.83 -21.62 10.22
C LYS A 225 0.56 -23.09 9.83
N ARG A 226 -0.58 -23.38 9.19
CA ARG A 226 -0.95 -24.74 8.75
C ARG A 226 -0.22 -25.18 7.47
N LEU A 227 0.10 -24.26 6.58
CA LEU A 227 0.90 -24.51 5.37
C LEU A 227 2.35 -24.84 5.73
N SER A 228 2.91 -24.16 6.74
CA SER A 228 4.26 -24.46 7.25
C SER A 228 4.38 -25.85 7.87
N THR A 229 3.27 -26.45 8.31
CA THR A 229 3.22 -27.82 8.87
C THR A 229 2.79 -28.87 7.84
N HIS A 230 2.79 -28.53 6.54
CA HIS A 230 2.43 -29.40 5.40
C HIS A 230 1.02 -30.02 5.45
N LYS A 231 0.11 -29.47 6.27
CA LYS A 231 -1.25 -30.03 6.42
C LYS A 231 -2.24 -29.62 5.32
N ILE A 232 -1.91 -28.66 4.45
CA ILE A 232 -2.84 -28.08 3.47
C ILE A 232 -2.14 -27.92 2.11
N ASN A 233 -2.81 -28.36 1.04
CA ASN A 233 -2.33 -28.22 -0.34
C ASN A 233 -2.65 -26.84 -0.93
N LEU A 234 -1.89 -26.40 -1.95
CA LEU A 234 -2.09 -25.07 -2.58
C LEU A 234 -3.49 -24.88 -3.16
N GLY A 235 -4.08 -25.94 -3.75
CA GLY A 235 -5.45 -25.89 -4.25
C GLY A 235 -6.50 -25.67 -3.16
N GLN A 236 -6.26 -26.22 -1.95
CA GLN A 236 -7.15 -25.98 -0.80
C GLN A 236 -7.01 -24.55 -0.28
N VAL A 237 -5.81 -23.96 -0.35
CA VAL A 237 -5.60 -22.54 -0.04
C VAL A 237 -6.38 -21.66 -1.01
N PHE A 238 -6.26 -21.92 -2.32
CA PHE A 238 -7.01 -21.19 -3.34
C PHE A 238 -8.52 -21.29 -3.13
N LEU A 239 -9.06 -22.50 -2.96
CA LEU A 239 -10.49 -22.72 -2.76
C LEU A 239 -11.01 -22.02 -1.50
N LEU A 240 -10.25 -22.05 -0.41
CA LEU A 240 -10.61 -21.37 0.84
C LEU A 240 -10.67 -19.86 0.66
N PHE A 241 -9.62 -19.27 0.10
CA PHE A 241 -9.59 -17.81 -0.11
C PHE A 241 -10.61 -17.37 -1.16
N TRP A 242 -10.83 -18.15 -2.21
CA TRP A 242 -11.87 -17.85 -3.19
C TRP A 242 -13.27 -17.88 -2.57
N PHE A 243 -13.52 -18.85 -1.68
CA PHE A 243 -14.76 -18.90 -0.91
C PHE A 243 -14.91 -17.69 0.03
N VAL A 244 -13.87 -17.38 0.82
CA VAL A 244 -13.87 -16.23 1.75
C VAL A 244 -14.06 -14.91 0.99
N ASP A 245 -13.29 -14.71 -0.08
CA ASP A 245 -13.29 -13.50 -0.89
C ASP A 245 -14.58 -13.33 -1.73
N THR A 246 -15.37 -14.39 -1.89
CA THR A 246 -16.71 -14.33 -2.51
C THR A 246 -17.79 -14.07 -1.46
N ILE A 247 -17.74 -14.79 -0.33
CA ILE A 247 -18.79 -14.76 0.70
C ILE A 247 -18.71 -13.49 1.56
N VAL A 248 -17.52 -13.02 1.92
CA VAL A 248 -17.39 -11.85 2.81
C VAL A 248 -17.97 -10.59 2.15
N PRO A 249 -17.64 -10.24 0.89
CA PRO A 249 -18.30 -9.14 0.20
C PRO A 249 -19.81 -9.36 0.04
N LEU A 250 -20.25 -10.55 -0.34
CA LEU A 250 -21.66 -10.85 -0.55
C LEU A 250 -22.49 -10.75 0.74
N ALA A 251 -21.98 -11.27 1.84
CA ALA A 251 -22.60 -11.16 3.17
C ALA A 251 -22.65 -9.71 3.66
N TYR A 252 -21.58 -8.95 3.41
CA TYR A 252 -21.55 -7.53 3.72
C TYR A 252 -22.63 -6.77 2.94
N GLN A 253 -22.77 -7.04 1.64
CA GLN A 253 -23.79 -6.42 0.81
C GLN A 253 -25.20 -6.77 1.27
N LEU A 254 -25.47 -8.00 1.69
CA LEU A 254 -26.78 -8.39 2.23
C LEU A 254 -27.20 -7.58 3.47
N ILE A 255 -26.23 -7.10 4.25
CA ILE A 255 -26.48 -6.35 5.50
C ILE A 255 -26.57 -4.85 5.24
N PHE A 256 -25.71 -4.30 4.39
CA PHE A 256 -25.49 -2.85 4.28
C PHE A 256 -25.93 -2.23 2.93
N THR A 257 -26.03 -3.02 1.87
CA THR A 257 -26.33 -2.56 0.50
C THR A 257 -27.27 -3.54 -0.23
N SER A 258 -27.30 -3.53 -1.58
CA SER A 258 -28.06 -4.51 -2.36
C SER A 258 -27.14 -5.63 -2.84
N PRO A 259 -27.55 -6.91 -2.72
CA PRO A 259 -26.70 -8.03 -3.09
C PRO A 259 -26.47 -8.07 -4.60
N MET A 260 -25.21 -8.17 -5.01
CA MET A 260 -24.86 -8.41 -6.40
C MET A 260 -25.23 -9.84 -6.85
N PRO A 261 -25.43 -10.06 -8.16
CA PRO A 261 -25.59 -11.41 -8.70
C PRO A 261 -24.42 -12.32 -8.32
N LEU A 262 -24.73 -13.57 -7.97
CA LEU A 262 -23.76 -14.56 -7.52
C LEU A 262 -22.56 -14.71 -8.47
N LEU A 263 -22.79 -14.64 -9.79
CA LEU A 263 -21.76 -14.76 -10.81
C LEU A 263 -20.71 -13.63 -10.75
N LEU A 264 -21.12 -12.41 -10.42
CA LEU A 264 -20.19 -11.29 -10.24
C LEU A 264 -19.42 -11.41 -8.92
N ALA A 265 -20.07 -11.86 -7.84
CA ALA A 265 -19.40 -12.10 -6.57
C ALA A 265 -18.29 -13.15 -6.70
N ILE A 266 -18.56 -14.25 -7.42
CA ILE A 266 -17.59 -15.31 -7.71
C ILE A 266 -16.38 -14.74 -8.49
N LEU A 267 -16.63 -13.84 -9.44
CA LEU A 267 -15.59 -13.24 -10.27
C LEU A 267 -14.73 -12.23 -9.48
N ILE A 268 -15.35 -11.44 -8.59
CA ILE A 268 -14.65 -10.51 -7.70
C ILE A 268 -13.74 -11.26 -6.73
N GLY A 269 -14.19 -12.37 -6.17
CA GLY A 269 -13.40 -13.17 -5.22
C GLY A 269 -12.26 -13.96 -5.86
N PHE A 270 -12.25 -14.15 -7.18
CA PHE A 270 -11.28 -15.00 -7.87
C PHE A 270 -9.86 -14.41 -7.87
N PHE A 271 -9.72 -13.15 -8.28
CA PHE A 271 -8.43 -12.46 -8.38
C PHE A 271 -7.68 -12.26 -7.05
N PRO A 272 -8.32 -11.81 -5.95
CA PRO A 272 -7.65 -11.73 -4.65
C PRO A 272 -7.17 -13.11 -4.19
N ALA A 273 -7.99 -14.16 -4.33
CA ALA A 273 -7.63 -15.53 -3.97
C ALA A 273 -6.43 -16.06 -4.78
N LEU A 274 -6.36 -15.74 -6.08
CA LEU A 274 -5.22 -16.08 -6.93
C LEU A 274 -3.94 -15.40 -6.41
N VAL A 275 -4.01 -14.09 -6.13
CA VAL A 275 -2.88 -13.30 -5.62
C VAL A 275 -2.40 -13.83 -4.26
N ILE A 276 -3.32 -14.15 -3.35
CA ILE A 276 -3.00 -14.74 -2.04
C ILE A 276 -2.29 -16.08 -2.22
N THR A 277 -2.84 -16.96 -3.07
CA THR A 277 -2.30 -18.30 -3.29
C THR A 277 -0.87 -18.25 -3.84
N ILE A 278 -0.62 -17.42 -4.87
CA ILE A 278 0.71 -17.25 -5.46
C ILE A 278 1.67 -16.65 -4.43
N SER A 279 1.24 -15.60 -3.72
CA SER A 279 2.07 -14.91 -2.73
C SER A 279 2.42 -15.81 -1.54
N MET A 280 1.48 -16.65 -1.07
CA MET A 280 1.72 -17.65 -0.03
C MET A 280 2.66 -18.76 -0.51
N HIS A 281 2.54 -19.20 -1.77
CA HIS A 281 3.47 -20.17 -2.37
C HIS A 281 4.91 -19.67 -2.35
N ILE A 282 5.13 -18.40 -2.72
CA ILE A 282 6.46 -17.80 -2.78
C ILE A 282 6.99 -17.49 -1.37
N GLY A 283 6.14 -16.95 -0.48
CA GLY A 283 6.52 -16.41 0.83
C GLY A 283 6.69 -17.44 1.95
N TYR A 284 5.94 -18.55 1.93
CA TYR A 284 5.95 -19.57 2.99
C TYR A 284 6.68 -20.87 2.62
N ARG A 285 6.89 -21.17 1.33
CA ARG A 285 7.62 -22.38 0.91
C ARG A 285 9.13 -22.27 1.10
N LYS A 286 9.69 -21.05 1.05
CA LYS A 286 11.13 -20.78 1.29
C LYS A 286 11.56 -20.99 2.75
N THR A 287 10.63 -20.99 3.70
CA THR A 287 10.92 -21.25 5.13
C THR A 287 10.91 -22.73 5.49
N ALA A 288 10.31 -23.60 4.66
CA ALA A 288 10.25 -25.04 4.90
C ALA A 288 11.46 -25.83 4.34
N GLY A 289 12.26 -25.22 3.45
CA GLY A 289 13.46 -25.84 2.88
C GLY A 289 14.78 -25.49 3.60
N ALA A 290 14.69 -24.91 4.80
CA ALA A 290 15.84 -24.48 5.61
C ALA A 290 15.91 -25.20 6.97
N SER A 291 15.22 -26.33 7.10
CA SER A 291 15.33 -27.27 8.22
C SER A 291 16.09 -28.51 7.79
#